data_AF-A0A6I3JGG5-F1
#
_entry.id   AF-A0A6I3JGG5-F1
#
_cell.length_a   1.000
_cell.length_b   1.000
_cell.length_c   1.000
_cell.angle_alpha   90.00
_cell.angle_beta   90.00
_cell.angle_gamma   90.00
#
_symmetry.space_group_name_H-M   'P 1'
#
loop_
_entity.id
_entity.type
_entity.pdbx_description
1 polymer ?
#
loop_
_entity_poly.entity_id
_entity_poly.type
_entity_poly.pdbx_seq_one_letter_code
_entity_poly.pdbx_strand_id
1 'polypeptide(L)' 'MSEPTPEDAGQDATGIGDDQLPDDLQPGEDNPLAEGLEPGETAGDLLEEGKHADQDQQDQQDEQDGSSTSQDD' A
#
# COMPACT_ATOMS: atom_id res chain seq x y z
N MET A 1 35.83 17.34 -5.22
CA MET A 1 35.00 16.25 -5.76
C MET A 1 33.58 16.60 -5.38
N SER A 2 32.80 17.17 -6.29
CA SER A 2 31.38 17.44 -6.03
C SER A 2 30.63 16.13 -6.29
N GLU A 3 29.93 15.61 -5.28
CA GLU A 3 29.07 14.44 -5.42
C GLU A 3 27.87 14.80 -6.31
N PRO A 4 27.48 13.94 -7.26
CA PRO A 4 26.27 14.16 -8.04
C PRO A 4 25.04 13.94 -7.14
N THR A 5 24.24 14.99 -6.98
CA THR A 5 22.93 14.94 -6.33
C THR A 5 21.97 14.06 -7.14
N PRO A 6 21.20 13.15 -6.52
CA PRO A 6 20.26 12.26 -7.21
C PRO A 6 19.03 12.98 -7.80
N GLU A 7 18.95 14.31 -7.71
CA GLU A 7 17.81 15.11 -8.19
C GLU A 7 17.74 15.24 -9.73
N ASP A 8 18.66 14.65 -10.50
CA ASP A 8 18.71 14.75 -11.98
C ASP A 8 18.28 13.45 -12.71
N ALA A 9 17.73 12.45 -12.03
CA ALA A 9 17.32 11.18 -12.66
C ALA A 9 15.97 11.23 -13.41
N GLY A 10 15.60 12.39 -13.99
CA GLY A 10 14.22 12.71 -14.36
C GLY A 10 13.82 12.67 -15.83
N GLN A 11 14.62 12.18 -16.78
CA GLN A 11 14.29 12.40 -18.21
C GLN A 11 14.29 11.19 -19.17
N ASP A 12 14.63 9.96 -18.74
CA ASP A 12 14.67 8.79 -19.64
C ASP A 12 14.12 7.47 -19.03
N ALA A 13 13.07 7.54 -18.21
CA ALA A 13 12.42 6.34 -17.66
C ALA A 13 10.93 6.34 -17.98
N THR A 14 10.41 5.24 -18.51
CA THR A 14 8.99 4.99 -18.84
C THR A 14 8.12 4.96 -17.57
N GLY A 15 7.93 6.11 -16.91
CA GLY A 15 7.16 6.26 -15.69
C GLY A 15 6.69 7.70 -15.50
N ILE A 16 5.65 7.88 -14.70
CA ILE A 16 5.12 9.19 -14.28
C ILE A 16 5.73 9.57 -12.93
N GLY A 17 5.92 10.86 -12.70
CA GLY A 17 6.35 11.37 -11.39
C GLY A 17 5.25 11.26 -10.34
N ASP A 18 5.61 11.33 -9.07
CA ASP A 18 4.67 11.25 -7.94
C ASP A 18 3.62 12.38 -7.98
N ASP A 19 4.01 13.55 -8.49
CA ASP A 19 3.14 14.72 -8.71
C ASP A 19 2.12 14.52 -9.84
N GLN A 20 2.30 13.48 -10.65
CA GLN A 20 1.44 13.11 -11.77
C GLN A 20 0.59 11.87 -11.45
N LEU A 21 0.70 11.32 -10.24
CA LEU A 21 -0.20 10.27 -9.77
C LEU A 21 -1.62 10.82 -9.63
N PRO A 22 -2.65 10.02 -9.96
CA PRO A 22 -4.04 10.39 -9.69
C PRO A 22 -4.27 10.49 -8.17
N ASP A 23 -5.27 11.31 -7.78
CA ASP A 23 -5.52 11.67 -6.38
C ASP A 23 -5.76 10.47 -5.45
N ASP A 24 -6.23 9.34 -5.99
CA ASP A 24 -6.46 8.08 -5.26
C ASP A 24 -5.18 7.25 -5.02
N LEU A 25 -4.13 7.50 -5.80
CA LEU A 25 -2.82 6.87 -5.67
C LEU A 25 -1.76 7.79 -5.07
N GLN A 26 -2.11 9.05 -4.84
CA GLN A 26 -1.28 9.94 -4.04
C GLN A 26 -1.28 9.45 -2.59
N PRO A 27 -0.10 9.42 -1.92
CA PRO A 27 -0.03 9.13 -0.49
C PRO A 27 -0.85 10.17 0.28
N GLY A 28 -2.06 9.79 0.69
CA GLY A 28 -2.93 10.60 1.53
C GLY A 28 -2.66 10.37 3.01
N GLU A 29 -3.37 11.11 3.87
CA GLU A 29 -3.35 10.88 5.33
C GLU A 29 -3.90 9.51 5.72
N ASP A 30 -4.60 8.84 4.80
CA ASP A 30 -5.10 7.46 4.97
C ASP A 30 -4.05 6.38 4.59
N ASN A 31 -2.82 6.76 4.21
CA ASN A 31 -1.75 5.78 4.02
C ASN A 31 -1.17 5.41 5.38
N PRO A 32 -1.42 4.20 5.92
CA PRO A 32 -0.97 3.81 7.25
C PRO A 32 0.56 3.81 7.38
N LEU A 33 1.29 3.73 6.26
CA LEU A 33 2.76 3.81 6.26
C LEU A 33 3.29 5.25 6.34
N ALA A 34 2.42 6.27 6.24
CA ALA A 34 2.82 7.67 6.33
C ALA A 34 3.16 8.12 7.76
N GLU A 35 2.56 7.51 8.78
CA GLU A 35 2.81 7.83 10.20
C GLU A 35 4.20 7.37 10.68
N GLY A 36 4.85 6.47 9.93
CA GLY A 36 6.15 5.90 10.28
C GLY A 36 6.04 4.73 11.29
N LEU A 37 7.19 4.16 11.64
CA LEU A 37 7.27 3.05 12.60
C LEU A 37 7.37 3.57 14.04
N GLU A 38 6.88 2.79 15.02
CA GLU A 38 7.05 3.13 16.43
C GLU A 38 8.54 3.11 16.83
N PRO A 39 8.94 3.88 17.86
CA PRO A 39 10.32 3.90 18.31
C PRO A 39 10.84 2.51 18.72
N GLY A 40 11.81 2.00 17.98
CA GLY A 40 12.42 0.70 18.22
C GLY A 40 11.92 -0.43 17.33
N GLU A 41 10.88 -0.17 16.52
CA GLU A 41 10.46 -1.06 15.44
C GLU A 41 11.24 -0.77 14.16
N THR A 42 11.54 -1.83 13.40
CA THR A 42 12.23 -1.74 12.12
C THR A 42 11.41 -2.40 11.01
N ALA A 43 11.69 -2.01 9.77
CA ALA A 43 11.07 -2.67 8.62
C ALA A 43 11.39 -4.18 8.58
N GLY A 44 12.54 -4.60 9.14
CA GLY A 44 12.90 -6.02 9.23
C GLY A 44 11.90 -6.81 10.07
N ASP A 45 11.51 -6.27 11.22
CA ASP A 45 10.56 -6.91 12.14
C ASP A 45 9.20 -7.14 11.45
N LEU A 46 8.71 -6.14 10.71
CA LEU A 46 7.46 -6.25 9.95
C LEU A 46 7.54 -7.20 8.76
N LEU A 47 8.69 -7.33 8.11
CA LEU A 47 8.88 -8.25 7.00
C LEU A 47 9.03 -9.70 7.46
N GLU A 48 9.60 -9.91 8.65
CA GLU A 48 9.76 -11.22 9.27
C GLU A 48 8.46 -11.73 9.92
N GLU A 49 7.68 -10.86 10.57
CA GLU A 49 6.40 -11.19 11.20
C GLU A 49 5.18 -10.96 10.27
N GLY A 50 5.39 -10.33 9.12
CA GLY A 50 4.34 -9.99 8.16
C GLY A 50 3.67 -11.20 7.51
N LYS A 51 2.50 -10.96 6.92
CA LYS A 51 1.75 -11.99 6.18
C LYS A 51 2.62 -12.57 5.06
N HIS A 52 3.00 -13.84 5.20
CA HIS A 52 3.65 -14.57 4.13
C HIS A 52 2.63 -14.84 3.01
N ALA A 53 3.03 -14.61 1.76
CA ALA A 53 2.16 -14.68 0.59
C ALA A 53 1.41 -16.02 0.42
N ASP A 54 1.83 -17.09 1.11
CA ASP A 54 1.15 -18.38 1.13
C ASP A 54 -0.02 -18.48 2.14
N GLN A 55 -0.29 -17.45 2.96
CA GLN A 55 -1.36 -17.47 3.98
C GLN A 55 -2.71 -16.89 3.52
N ASP A 56 -2.76 -16.17 2.40
CA ASP A 56 -3.99 -15.48 1.94
C ASP A 56 -5.00 -16.37 1.18
N GLN A 57 -4.98 -17.68 1.37
CA GLN A 57 -6.03 -18.57 0.83
C GLN A 57 -7.19 -18.81 1.81
N GLN A 58 -7.17 -18.27 3.03
CA GLN A 58 -8.16 -18.61 4.07
C GLN A 58 -9.10 -17.48 4.53
N ASP A 59 -8.91 -16.23 4.12
CA ASP A 59 -9.74 -15.09 4.59
C ASP A 59 -10.68 -14.49 3.52
N GLN A 60 -11.18 -15.30 2.58
CA GLN A 60 -12.21 -14.88 1.60
C GLN A 60 -13.60 -15.47 1.88
N GLN A 61 -13.92 -15.75 3.15
CA GLN A 61 -15.23 -16.30 3.54
C GLN A 61 -15.83 -15.58 4.76
N ASP A 62 -15.98 -14.25 4.73
CA ASP A 62 -16.81 -13.57 5.73
C ASP A 62 -17.53 -12.31 5.21
N GLU A 63 -18.02 -12.34 3.95
CA GLU A 63 -18.99 -11.35 3.43
C GLU A 63 -20.23 -12.00 2.79
N GLN A 64 -20.73 -13.08 3.39
CA GLN A 64 -22.11 -13.55 3.15
C GLN A 64 -22.87 -13.73 4.46
N ASP A 65 -23.34 -12.64 5.06
CA ASP A 65 -24.60 -12.68 5.82
C ASP A 65 -25.29 -11.31 5.84
N GLY A 66 -25.91 -10.98 4.71
CA GLY A 66 -26.95 -9.97 4.58
C GLY A 66 -28.23 -10.61 4.06
N SER A 67 -28.63 -11.74 4.65
CA SER A 67 -29.89 -12.43 4.39
C SER A 67 -31.08 -11.51 4.69
N SER A 68 -31.95 -11.26 3.70
CA SER A 68 -33.42 -11.47 3.78
C SER A 68 -34.20 -10.65 2.73
N THR A 69 -34.95 -11.37 1.88
CA THR A 69 -36.33 -11.10 1.43
C THR A 69 -36.60 -9.77 0.69
N SER A 70 -37.01 -9.76 -0.57
CA SER A 70 -38.35 -10.20 -0.96
C SER A 70 -38.42 -10.53 -2.46
N GLN A 71 -38.88 -11.75 -2.73
CA GLN A 71 -39.38 -12.21 -4.01
C GLN A 71 -40.89 -11.98 -3.97
N ASP A 72 -41.44 -11.13 -4.83
CA ASP A 72 -42.90 -11.04 -5.03
C ASP A 72 -43.19 -10.70 -6.51
N ASP A 73 -44.31 -11.24 -6.97
CA ASP A 73 -44.70 -11.64 -8.34
C ASP A 73 -45.15 -10.49 -9.25
#